data_AF-A0A952FVL0-F1
#
_entry.id   AF-A0A952FVL0-F1
#
_cell.length_a   1.000
_cell.length_b   1.000
_cell.length_c   1.000
_cell.angle_alpha   90.00
_cell.angle_beta   90.00
_cell.angle_gamma   90.00
#
_symmetry.space_group_name_H-M   'P 1'
#
loop_
_entity.id
_entity.type
_entity.pdbx_description
1 polymer ?
#
loop_
_entity_poly.entity_id
_entity_poly.type
_entity_poly.pdbx_seq_one_letter_code
_entity_poly.pdbx_strand_id
1 'polypeptide(L)'
;AFGRQVDSFETDLDITGVRGGPVRAVFIRAPWVEKAGVDVEVLATVPGDGPAAGRIVAARQGSVLATAFHPELTGDLRVHGLFCEMVREAVGGRR
;
A
#
# COMPACT_ATOMS: atom_id res chain seq x y z
N ALA A 1 2.59 24.38 13.69
CA ALA A 1 3.99 23.92 13.52
C ALA A 1 3.96 22.41 13.46
N PHE A 2 4.39 21.81 12.35
CA PHE A 2 4.42 20.35 12.18
C PHE A 2 5.34 19.75 13.25
N GLY A 3 4.80 18.83 14.05
CA GLY A 3 5.48 18.19 15.18
C GLY A 3 6.75 17.47 14.77
N ARG A 4 7.67 17.31 15.73
CA ARG A 4 9.02 16.76 15.59
C ARG A 4 9.09 15.57 14.63
N GLN A 5 10.00 15.72 13.68
CA GLN A 5 10.78 14.77 12.88
C GLN A 5 11.11 13.40 13.53
N VAL A 6 10.09 12.59 13.86
CA VAL A 6 10.15 11.15 14.18
C VAL A 6 8.82 10.59 13.70
N ASP A 7 8.81 9.54 12.87
CA ASP A 7 7.74 8.51 12.80
C ASP A 7 8.00 7.64 11.56
N SER A 8 9.24 7.16 11.41
CA SER A 8 9.42 5.93 10.66
C SER A 8 8.85 4.80 11.52
N PHE A 9 7.92 4.02 10.99
CA PHE A 9 7.36 2.88 11.69
C PHE A 9 7.19 1.70 10.74
N GLU A 10 7.09 0.52 11.33
CA GLU A 10 6.88 -0.71 10.62
C GLU A 10 5.61 -1.39 11.14
N THR A 11 4.85 -1.97 10.24
CA THR A 11 3.71 -2.82 10.59
C THR A 11 3.50 -3.89 9.53
N ASP A 12 2.84 -4.98 9.90
CA ASP A 12 2.47 -6.04 8.98
C ASP A 12 1.08 -5.73 8.41
N LEU A 13 0.96 -5.70 7.08
CA LEU A 13 -0.26 -5.36 6.37
C LEU A 13 -0.83 -6.57 5.64
N ASP A 14 -2.13 -6.79 5.80
CA ASP A 14 -2.89 -7.62 4.88
C ASP A 14 -3.23 -6.80 3.64
N ILE A 15 -2.64 -7.18 2.49
CA ILE A 15 -2.79 -6.47 1.22
C ILE A 15 -3.65 -7.32 0.27
N THR A 16 -4.80 -6.79 -0.12
CA THR A 16 -5.67 -7.41 -1.12
C THR A 16 -4.90 -7.65 -2.42
N GLY A 17 -4.97 -8.88 -2.94
CA GLY A 17 -4.23 -9.30 -4.13
C GLY A 17 -2.84 -9.88 -3.84
N VAL A 18 -2.27 -9.68 -2.64
CA VAL A 18 -1.01 -10.32 -2.23
C VAL A 18 -1.30 -11.59 -1.44
N ARG A 19 -0.80 -12.74 -1.93
CA ARG A 19 -0.97 -14.04 -1.27
C ARG A 19 0.20 -14.35 -0.32
N GLY A 20 -0.01 -15.30 0.60
CA GLY A 20 1.04 -15.79 1.50
C GLY A 20 1.11 -15.09 2.86
N GLY A 21 0.04 -14.41 3.28
CA GLY A 21 -0.05 -13.75 4.58
C GLY A 21 0.46 -12.30 4.57
N PRO A 22 0.52 -11.65 5.75
CA PRO A 22 0.86 -10.23 5.87
C PRO A 22 2.21 -9.88 5.24
N VAL A 23 2.32 -8.64 4.78
CA VAL A 23 3.55 -8.05 4.22
C VAL A 23 4.09 -7.02 5.19
N ARG A 24 5.38 -7.11 5.51
CA ARG A 24 6.06 -6.06 6.29
C ARG A 24 6.08 -4.76 5.49
N ALA A 25 5.52 -3.69 6.04
CA ALA A 25 5.49 -2.38 5.44
C ALA A 25 6.36 -1.40 6.25
N VAL A 26 7.29 -0.72 5.55
CA VAL A 26 8.18 0.28 6.13
C VAL A 26 7.68 1.67 5.72
N PHE A 27 7.29 2.48 6.70
CA PHE A 27 6.84 3.85 6.49
C PHE A 27 7.95 4.81 6.86
N ILE A 28 8.29 5.76 5.98
CA ILE A 28 9.28 6.80 6.27
C ILE A 28 8.65 8.14 5.92
N ARG A 29 8.32 8.93 6.96
CA ARG A 29 7.66 10.25 6.79
C ARG A 29 6.42 10.15 5.88
N ALA A 30 5.67 9.06 6.02
CA ALA A 30 4.64 8.70 5.06
C ALA A 30 3.40 9.61 5.20
N PRO A 31 2.95 10.25 4.11
CA PRO A 31 1.60 10.82 4.07
C PRO A 31 0.58 9.68 4.12
N TRP A 32 -0.59 9.93 4.69
CA TRP A 32 -1.71 8.99 4.64
C TRP A 32 -2.85 9.54 3.78
N VAL A 33 -3.59 8.64 3.14
CA VAL A 33 -4.76 9.00 2.34
C VAL A 33 -5.97 9.17 3.28
N GLU A 34 -6.60 10.34 3.23
CA GLU A 34 -7.77 10.65 4.08
C GLU A 34 -9.08 10.13 3.49
N LYS A 35 -9.20 10.05 2.15
CA LYS A 35 -10.41 9.59 1.45
C LYS A 35 -10.06 8.92 0.12
N ALA A 36 -10.80 7.85 -0.21
CA ALA A 36 -10.79 7.21 -1.52
C ALA A 36 -12.00 7.69 -2.35
N GLY A 37 -11.81 7.92 -3.65
CA GLY A 37 -12.89 8.19 -4.59
C GLY A 37 -13.65 6.91 -4.97
N VAL A 38 -14.78 7.05 -5.68
CA VAL A 38 -15.65 5.91 -6.06
C VAL A 38 -14.95 4.85 -6.91
N ASP A 39 -13.99 5.26 -7.75
CA ASP A 39 -13.24 4.35 -8.63
C ASP A 39 -11.95 3.81 -7.99
N VAL A 40 -11.70 4.12 -6.71
CA VAL A 40 -10.49 3.72 -5.99
C VAL A 40 -10.77 2.47 -5.16
N GLU A 41 -10.05 1.41 -5.47
CA GLU A 41 -10.02 0.18 -4.68
C GLU A 41 -8.99 0.31 -3.55
N VAL A 42 -9.45 0.23 -2.30
CA VAL A 42 -8.57 0.20 -1.13
C VAL A 42 -8.02 -1.22 -0.97
N LEU A 43 -6.69 -1.35 -1.07
CA LEU A 43 -6.03 -2.65 -1.00
C LEU A 43 -5.56 -3.00 0.43
N ALA A 44 -5.18 -1.99 1.22
CA ALA A 44 -4.75 -2.18 2.60
C ALA A 44 -4.97 -0.92 3.45
N THR A 45 -5.29 -1.15 4.73
CA THR A 45 -5.36 -0.14 5.78
C THR A 45 -4.48 -0.52 6.96
N VAL A 46 -3.97 0.46 7.70
CA VAL A 46 -3.20 0.20 8.93
C VAL A 46 -4.09 -0.47 9.99
N PRO A 47 -3.68 -1.61 10.57
CA PRO A 47 -4.45 -2.30 11.61
C PRO A 47 -4.26 -1.67 13.01
N GLY A 48 -5.09 -2.09 13.98
CA GLY A 48 -4.96 -1.75 15.40
C GLY A 48 -5.67 -0.46 15.83
N ASP A 49 -5.27 0.10 16.97
CA ASP A 49 -5.93 1.25 17.64
C ASP A 49 -5.02 2.49 17.74
N GLY A 50 -3.92 2.51 16.99
CA GLY A 50 -2.95 3.62 16.99
C GLY A 50 -3.44 4.86 16.22
N PRO A 51 -2.68 5.98 16.29
CA PRO A 51 -3.03 7.20 15.56
C PRO A 51 -3.08 7.01 14.04
N ALA A 52 -2.41 5.97 13.53
CA ALA A 52 -2.40 5.60 12.12
C ALA A 52 -3.49 4.58 11.73
N ALA A 53 -4.22 4.00 12.70
CA ALA A 53 -5.20 2.95 12.44
C ALA A 53 -6.30 3.38 11.45
N GLY A 54 -6.72 2.43 10.61
CA GLY A 54 -7.76 2.64 9.60
C GLY A 54 -7.34 3.50 8.41
N ARG A 55 -6.12 4.05 8.40
CA ARG A 55 -5.63 4.86 7.28
C ARG A 55 -5.33 3.98 6.07
N ILE A 56 -5.72 4.46 4.90
CA ILE A 56 -5.44 3.80 3.62
C ILE A 56 -3.96 3.97 3.29
N VAL A 57 -3.30 2.85 3.04
CA VAL A 57 -1.85 2.79 2.79
C VAL A 57 -1.46 2.04 1.52
N ALA A 58 -2.41 1.32 0.91
CA ALA A 58 -2.31 0.84 -0.46
C ALA A 58 -3.66 0.99 -1.16
N ALA A 59 -3.64 1.48 -2.41
CA ALA A 59 -4.83 1.66 -3.21
C ALA A 59 -4.54 1.46 -4.70
N ARG A 60 -5.57 1.07 -5.46
CA ARG A 60 -5.53 0.90 -6.91
C ARG A 60 -6.64 1.68 -7.58
N GLN A 61 -6.34 2.30 -8.72
CA GLN A 61 -7.33 2.87 -9.62
C GLN A 61 -6.92 2.60 -11.07
N GLY A 62 -7.66 1.71 -11.75
CA GLY A 62 -7.28 1.23 -13.08
C GLY A 62 -5.86 0.63 -13.08
N SER A 63 -4.98 1.18 -13.93
CA SER A 63 -3.58 0.74 -14.04
C SER A 63 -2.62 1.42 -13.05
N VAL A 64 -3.13 2.21 -12.09
CA VAL A 64 -2.31 2.92 -11.11
C VAL A 64 -2.35 2.17 -9.77
N LEU A 65 -1.16 1.89 -9.23
CA LEU A 65 -0.96 1.37 -7.87
C LEU A 65 -0.27 2.45 -7.03
N ALA A 66 -0.80 2.76 -5.86
CA ALA A 66 -0.21 3.71 -4.92
C ALA A 66 0.01 3.05 -3.55
N THR A 67 1.20 3.25 -2.98
CA THR A 67 1.56 2.80 -1.62
C THR A 67 2.11 3.96 -0.80
N ALA A 68 1.75 4.00 0.49
CA ALA A 68 2.29 4.97 1.45
C ALA A 68 3.55 4.45 2.17
N PHE A 69 3.89 3.18 1.95
CA PHE A 69 5.09 2.51 2.45
C PHE A 69 6.07 2.20 1.32
N HIS A 70 7.27 1.80 1.72
CA HIS A 70 8.39 1.46 0.85
C HIS A 70 8.56 -0.06 0.74
N PRO A 71 7.87 -0.74 -0.20
CA PRO A 71 8.02 -2.19 -0.38
C PRO A 71 9.46 -2.59 -0.75
N GLU A 72 10.21 -1.70 -1.40
CA GLU A 72 11.59 -1.89 -1.83
C GLU A 72 12.59 -1.94 -0.67
N LEU A 73 12.22 -1.39 0.49
CA LEU A 73 13.05 -1.46 1.70
C LEU A 73 12.88 -2.78 2.45
N THR A 74 12.03 -3.67 1.92
CA THR A 74 11.90 -5.05 2.38
C THR A 74 12.45 -5.99 1.32
N GLY A 75 12.93 -7.17 1.73
CA GLY A 75 13.28 -8.23 0.79
C GLY A 75 12.05 -8.91 0.16
N ASP A 76 10.83 -8.45 0.44
CA ASP A 76 9.59 -9.07 0.00
C ASP A 76 9.15 -8.52 -1.35
N LEU A 77 9.24 -9.36 -2.38
CA LEU A 77 8.92 -8.99 -3.76
C LEU A 77 7.42 -9.09 -4.09
N ARG A 78 6.55 -9.50 -3.16
CA ARG A 78 5.15 -9.78 -3.47
C ARG A 78 4.35 -8.55 -3.90
N VAL A 79 4.65 -7.37 -3.35
CA VAL A 79 4.02 -6.10 -3.78
C VAL A 79 4.47 -5.71 -5.19
N HIS A 80 5.75 -5.92 -5.51
CA HIS A 80 6.25 -5.74 -6.88
C HIS A 80 5.64 -6.76 -7.84
N GLY A 81 5.42 -8.00 -7.38
CA GLY A 81 4.72 -9.05 -8.10
C GLY A 81 3.29 -8.64 -8.48
N LEU A 82 2.53 -8.10 -7.51
CA LEU A 82 1.19 -7.56 -7.75
C LEU A 82 1.19 -6.50 -8.86
N PHE A 83 2.15 -5.56 -8.83
CA PHE A 83 2.26 -4.55 -9.89
C PHE A 83 2.57 -5.17 -11.27
N CYS A 84 3.48 -6.14 -11.33
CA CYS A 84 3.80 -6.84 -12.57
C CYS A 84 2.58 -7.61 -13.13
N GLU A 85 1.75 -8.19 -12.28
CA GLU A 85 0.49 -8.83 -12.67
C GLU A 85 -0.48 -7.80 -13.27
N MET A 86 -0.66 -6.64 -12.64
CA MET A 86 -1.48 -5.55 -13.18
C MET A 86 -1.02 -5.11 -14.57
N VAL A 87 0.30 -5.03 -14.81
CA VAL A 87 0.85 -4.69 -16.14
C VAL A 87 0.50 -5.76 -17.16
N ARG A 88 0.61 -7.05 -16.80
CA ARG A 88 0.25 -8.17 -17.70
C ARG A 88 -1.22 -8.15 -18.06
N GLU A 89 -2.10 -7.88 -17.10
CA GLU A 89 -3.55 -7.73 -17.33
C GLU A 89 -3.86 -6.57 -18.26
N ALA A 90 -3.24 -5.40 -18.03
CA ALA A 90 -3.44 -4.22 -18.86
C ALA A 90 -2.97 -4.41 -20.31
N VAL A 91 -1.89 -5.18 -20.53
CA VAL A 91 -1.42 -5.55 -21.88
C VAL A 91 -2.29 -6.63 -22.50
N GLY A 92 -2.73 -7.61 -21.71
CA GLY A 92 -3.58 -8.72 -22.16
C GLY A 92 -4.98 -8.28 -22.60
N GLY A 93 -5.57 -7.30 -21.90
CA GLY A 93 -6.88 -6.73 -22.23
C GLY A 93 -6.88 -5.70 -23.38
N ARG A 94 -5.71 -5.41 -23.98
CA ARG A 94 -5.55 -4.53 -25.15
C ARG A 94 -5.50 -5.29 -26.49
N ARG A 95 -5.69 -6.61 -26.47
CA ARG A 95 -5.89 -7.46 -27.65
C ARG A 95 -7.36 -7.78 -27.80
#